data_AF-A0AB38MRS0-F1
#
_entry.id   AF-A0AB38MRS0-F1
#
_cell.length_a   1.000
_cell.length_b   1.000
_cell.length_c   1.000
_cell.angle_alpha   90.00
_cell.angle_beta   90.00
_cell.angle_gamma   90.00
#
_symmetry.space_group_name_H-M   'P 1'
#
loop_
_entity.id
_entity.type
_entity.pdbx_description
1 polymer ?
#
loop_
_entity_poly.entity_id
_entity_poly.type
_entity_poly.pdbx_seq_one_letter_code
_entity_poly.pdbx_strand_id
1 'polypeptide(L)'
;GVDIRRHHVKTGKRTAPKSEDPYLLLLVRLFRFLARRTDSQFNKVVLRRLFMSKMNKPPLSISKLAYLSKNYPQAKQGATIVNVGPVTDDNRLLEVPKMSIAALRFTKTARARIEAAGGECLTLDQLALRAPTGSNVVLLRGKKTAREANRHFGFGPHKHKKPYTISKGRKFENARGRRKSRAFKQRNYRKVSTGEQPVQLIKLKEIPKAAEEVLQFGTNSSRTESTLPMVQQWFLYYFIILLTCIRYGATAYRFSISWPRVIPRGGKNSPVNHEGLAYYNRLINEIIRQGLTPFVTIYHWDAPQALEDKYGSWLSEQIVDDYERYARVLFENFGDRVKHWITINEPLTISAEAYIVGIFAPGHTDLTESYKVAKNQIMAHARAYHVYKNEFASHQHGEIGITLNGNWFEPADNSPKAREAAQVMMDFQWGLYADPIYKNGDYPRSLHERNSEYLSYFTPEESKYIAHSADFMGMNAYTSSVAYGNATDNPSTGYTYTSFWFPNGTAVGGESNESWLWDTPWGFEKLLVYLWDNYHYPIYITENGFSAKDENSKPLNELVQDYDRVNYHDGYLNAMLRAIHRGADIRSYFAWAITDNLEWASGYSSRFGITHVDFDTQVRTPKLTSQFLKEWFKWHS
;
A
#
# COMPACT_ATOMS: atom_id res chain seq x y z
N GLY A 1 9.65 15.96 -39.85
CA GLY A 1 10.80 16.49 -40.60
C GLY A 1 12.03 15.70 -40.24
N VAL A 2 13.03 15.67 -41.12
CA VAL A 2 14.35 15.07 -40.87
C VAL A 2 15.29 16.19 -40.48
N ASP A 3 15.87 16.10 -39.28
CA ASP A 3 16.99 16.93 -38.85
C ASP A 3 18.29 16.24 -39.30
N ILE A 4 19.10 16.97 -40.06
CA ILE A 4 20.29 16.47 -40.77
C ILE A 4 21.53 16.41 -39.84
N ARG A 5 21.47 17.00 -38.63
CA ARG A 5 22.66 17.11 -37.75
C ARG A 5 22.86 15.93 -36.79
N ARG A 6 21.82 15.14 -36.53
CA ARG A 6 21.92 13.92 -35.71
C ARG A 6 21.69 12.72 -36.60
N HIS A 7 22.75 12.00 -36.95
CA HIS A 7 22.70 10.67 -37.56
C HIS A 7 21.92 9.68 -36.67
N HIS A 8 20.60 9.83 -36.59
CA HIS A 8 19.77 8.95 -35.79
C HIS A 8 19.56 7.66 -36.56
N VAL A 9 20.14 6.59 -36.03
CA VAL A 9 19.58 5.25 -36.15
C VAL A 9 18.11 5.35 -35.70
N LYS A 10 17.17 5.36 -36.65
CA LYS A 10 15.75 5.22 -36.34
C LYS A 10 15.57 3.83 -35.75
N THR A 11 15.62 3.72 -34.43
CA THR A 11 15.20 2.51 -33.74
C THR A 11 13.69 2.36 -33.95
N GLY A 12 13.28 1.50 -34.87
CA GLY A 12 11.87 1.20 -35.15
C GLY A 12 11.12 0.54 -33.97
N LYS A 13 11.79 0.37 -32.82
CA LYS A 13 11.28 -0.28 -31.61
C LYS A 13 10.96 0.80 -30.57
N ARG A 14 9.69 0.87 -30.15
CA ARG A 14 9.29 1.70 -29.01
C ARG A 14 9.90 1.16 -27.73
N THR A 15 10.52 2.02 -26.94
CA THR A 15 11.14 1.73 -25.62
C THR A 15 10.24 2.11 -24.44
N ALA A 16 9.15 2.84 -24.71
CA ALA A 16 8.12 3.24 -23.76
C ALA A 16 6.74 3.28 -24.45
N PRO A 17 5.63 3.09 -23.71
CA PRO A 17 4.30 3.32 -24.26
C PRO A 17 4.06 4.82 -24.47
N LYS A 18 3.20 5.19 -25.42
CA LYS A 18 2.64 6.55 -25.53
C LYS A 18 1.23 6.51 -24.95
N SER A 19 1.10 6.75 -23.64
CA SER A 19 -0.16 6.67 -22.88
C SER A 19 0.00 7.40 -21.55
N GLU A 20 -1.05 8.08 -21.11
CA GLU A 20 -1.15 8.71 -19.78
C GLU A 20 -1.81 7.80 -18.73
N ASP A 21 -2.41 6.69 -19.18
CA ASP A 21 -3.00 5.65 -18.32
C ASP A 21 -2.00 5.19 -17.22
N PRO A 22 -2.26 5.53 -15.93
CA PRO A 22 -1.35 5.21 -14.83
C PRO A 22 -1.11 3.71 -14.66
N TYR A 23 -2.14 2.89 -14.87
CA TYR A 23 -2.09 1.44 -14.75
C TYR A 23 -1.15 0.83 -15.80
N LEU A 24 -1.25 1.27 -17.06
CA LEU A 24 -0.34 0.80 -18.12
C LEU A 24 1.12 1.20 -17.85
N LEU A 25 1.35 2.40 -17.31
CA LEU A 25 2.70 2.87 -16.96
C LEU A 25 3.31 2.06 -15.82
N LEU A 26 2.50 1.68 -14.82
CA LEU A 26 2.91 0.80 -13.72
C LEU A 26 3.21 -0.62 -14.21
N LEU A 27 2.34 -1.22 -15.03
CA LEU A 27 2.62 -2.53 -15.64
C LEU A 27 3.93 -2.53 -16.43
N VAL A 28 4.21 -1.45 -17.15
CA VAL A 28 5.51 -1.31 -17.84
C VAL A 28 6.68 -1.32 -16.87
N ARG A 29 6.58 -0.63 -15.72
CA ARG A 29 7.65 -0.64 -14.71
C ARG A 29 7.81 -2.02 -14.08
N LEU A 30 6.70 -2.65 -13.71
CA LEU A 30 6.65 -4.01 -13.19
C LEU A 30 7.34 -5.01 -14.13
N PHE A 31 6.90 -5.10 -15.39
CA PHE A 31 7.49 -6.02 -16.36
C PHE A 31 8.90 -5.61 -16.80
N ARG A 32 9.29 -4.33 -16.66
CA ARG A 32 10.69 -3.89 -16.84
C ARG A 32 11.57 -4.29 -15.67
N PHE A 33 11.04 -4.32 -14.45
CA PHE A 33 11.73 -4.87 -13.30
C PHE A 33 11.90 -6.38 -13.45
N LEU A 34 10.80 -7.10 -13.71
CA LEU A 34 10.82 -8.56 -13.91
C LEU A 34 11.74 -8.96 -15.07
N ALA A 35 11.67 -8.29 -16.23
CA ALA A 35 12.53 -8.61 -17.36
C ALA A 35 14.03 -8.35 -17.13
N ARG A 36 14.40 -7.53 -16.13
CA ARG A 36 15.79 -7.27 -15.73
C ARG A 36 16.29 -8.25 -14.66
N ARG A 37 15.42 -8.67 -13.75
CA ARG A 37 15.76 -9.51 -12.60
C ARG A 37 15.48 -11.00 -12.81
N THR A 38 14.69 -11.32 -13.83
CA THR A 38 14.45 -12.68 -14.29
C THR A 38 15.04 -12.86 -15.68
N ASP A 39 15.63 -14.01 -15.96
CA ASP A 39 16.08 -14.35 -17.32
C ASP A 39 14.92 -14.74 -18.26
N SER A 40 13.69 -14.67 -17.77
CA SER A 40 12.47 -15.04 -18.47
C SER A 40 12.26 -14.25 -19.77
N GLN A 41 12.19 -14.98 -20.89
CA GLN A 41 11.79 -14.43 -22.18
C GLN A 41 10.34 -13.95 -22.17
N PHE A 42 9.47 -14.58 -21.36
CA PHE A 42 8.07 -14.18 -21.22
C PHE A 42 7.96 -12.70 -20.80
N ASN A 43 8.67 -12.30 -19.74
CA ASN A 43 8.65 -10.92 -19.25
C ASN A 43 9.18 -9.93 -20.29
N LYS A 44 10.26 -10.28 -20.99
CA LYS A 44 10.83 -9.47 -22.09
C LYS A 44 9.81 -9.29 -23.23
N VAL A 45 8.99 -10.30 -23.54
CA VAL A 45 7.96 -10.22 -24.57
C VAL A 45 6.74 -9.42 -24.10
N VAL A 46 6.26 -9.63 -22.88
CA VAL A 46 5.14 -8.87 -22.31
C VAL A 46 5.49 -7.39 -22.27
N LEU A 47 6.66 -7.03 -21.75
CA LEU A 47 7.16 -5.65 -21.73
C LEU A 47 7.17 -5.02 -23.13
N ARG A 48 7.72 -5.73 -24.11
CA ARG A 48 7.76 -5.28 -25.51
C ARG A 48 6.35 -5.04 -26.06
N ARG A 49 5.39 -5.88 -25.71
CA ARG A 49 3.98 -5.74 -26.13
C ARG A 49 3.30 -4.56 -25.44
N LEU A 50 3.60 -4.30 -24.16
CA LEU A 50 3.06 -3.13 -23.44
C LEU A 50 3.43 -1.81 -24.14
N PHE A 51 4.64 -1.70 -24.70
CA PHE A 51 5.09 -0.54 -25.50
C PHE A 51 4.37 -0.34 -26.83
N MET A 52 3.69 -1.36 -27.34
CA MET A 52 3.04 -1.31 -28.64
C MET A 52 1.80 -0.39 -28.63
N SER A 53 1.49 0.20 -29.79
CA SER A 53 0.25 0.96 -29.99
C SER A 53 -1.00 0.07 -29.85
N LYS A 54 -2.16 0.68 -29.59
CA LYS A 54 -3.45 -0.06 -29.53
C LYS A 54 -3.72 -0.93 -30.78
N MET A 55 -3.30 -0.48 -31.97
CA MET A 55 -3.39 -1.29 -33.20
C MET A 55 -2.58 -2.59 -33.14
N ASN A 56 -1.43 -2.55 -32.47
CA ASN A 56 -0.53 -3.68 -32.34
C ASN A 56 -0.83 -4.54 -31.09
N LYS A 57 -1.82 -4.15 -30.28
CA LYS A 57 -2.39 -4.94 -29.19
C LYS A 57 -3.84 -5.33 -29.55
N PRO A 58 -4.05 -6.13 -30.61
CA PRO A 58 -5.39 -6.42 -31.11
C PRO A 58 -6.22 -7.16 -30.05
N PRO A 59 -7.55 -6.93 -30.00
CA PRO A 59 -8.44 -7.71 -29.16
C PRO A 59 -8.40 -9.19 -29.56
N LEU A 60 -8.74 -10.06 -28.61
CA LEU A 60 -8.87 -11.48 -28.82
C LEU A 60 -10.22 -11.94 -28.26
N SER A 61 -11.03 -12.61 -29.09
CA SER A 61 -12.38 -13.06 -28.70
C SER A 61 -12.32 -14.34 -27.88
N ILE A 62 -13.29 -14.54 -26.98
CA ILE A 62 -13.41 -15.79 -26.21
C ILE A 62 -13.58 -17.03 -27.10
N SER A 63 -14.25 -16.92 -28.25
CA SER A 63 -14.35 -17.99 -29.26
C SER A 63 -12.99 -18.43 -29.77
N LYS A 64 -12.10 -17.46 -30.01
CA LYS A 64 -10.74 -17.75 -30.46
C LYS A 64 -9.90 -18.32 -29.34
N LEU A 65 -10.07 -17.86 -28.10
CA LEU A 65 -9.42 -18.45 -26.92
C LEU A 65 -9.86 -19.90 -26.72
N ALA A 66 -11.16 -20.19 -26.78
CA ALA A 66 -11.70 -21.54 -26.67
C ALA A 66 -11.14 -22.48 -27.75
N TYR A 67 -11.12 -22.03 -29.00
CA TYR A 67 -10.52 -22.79 -30.09
C TYR A 67 -9.03 -23.05 -29.85
N LEU A 68 -8.26 -22.04 -29.42
CA LEU A 68 -6.82 -22.20 -29.18
C LEU A 68 -6.55 -23.07 -27.96
N SER A 69 -7.33 -22.94 -26.89
CA SER A 69 -7.25 -23.79 -25.70
C SER A 69 -7.44 -25.27 -26.03
N LYS A 70 -8.42 -25.58 -26.89
CA LYS A 70 -8.68 -26.96 -27.35
C LYS A 70 -7.64 -27.52 -28.30
N ASN A 71 -6.80 -26.71 -28.94
CA ASN A 71 -5.90 -27.17 -30.01
C ASN A 71 -4.40 -27.04 -29.67
N TYR A 72 -4.05 -26.34 -28.59
CA TYR A 72 -2.65 -26.15 -28.19
C TYR A 72 -2.31 -26.97 -26.93
N PRO A 73 -1.33 -27.90 -26.97
CA PRO A 73 -1.03 -28.82 -25.88
C PRO A 73 -0.79 -28.16 -24.51
N GLN A 74 -0.07 -27.04 -24.49
CA GLN A 74 0.24 -26.29 -23.27
C GLN A 74 -1.03 -25.67 -22.65
N ALA A 75 -1.96 -25.21 -23.48
CA ALA A 75 -3.24 -24.67 -23.01
C ALA A 75 -4.21 -25.79 -22.56
N LYS A 76 -4.11 -26.99 -23.14
CA LYS A 76 -4.84 -28.19 -22.68
C LYS A 76 -4.43 -28.64 -21.28
N GLN A 77 -3.19 -28.37 -20.86
CA GLN A 77 -2.65 -28.72 -19.53
C GLN A 77 -3.00 -27.69 -18.44
N GLY A 78 -3.96 -26.79 -18.69
CA GLY A 78 -4.42 -25.81 -17.70
C GLY A 78 -3.53 -24.56 -17.55
N ALA A 79 -2.59 -24.33 -18.48
CA ALA A 79 -1.76 -23.13 -18.47
C ALA A 79 -2.58 -21.84 -18.59
N THR A 80 -2.14 -20.78 -17.91
CA THR A 80 -2.82 -19.48 -17.97
C THR A 80 -2.58 -18.82 -19.33
N ILE A 81 -3.66 -18.47 -20.03
CA ILE A 81 -3.61 -17.86 -21.36
C ILE A 81 -3.44 -16.34 -21.23
N VAL A 82 -2.36 -15.79 -21.78
CA VAL A 82 -2.01 -14.38 -21.61
C VAL A 82 -2.20 -13.62 -22.92
N ASN A 83 -2.97 -12.53 -22.89
CA ASN A 83 -3.09 -11.58 -23.99
C ASN A 83 -2.75 -10.15 -23.54
N VAL A 84 -1.69 -9.56 -24.09
CA VAL A 84 -1.33 -8.16 -23.81
C VAL A 84 -2.18 -7.23 -24.71
N GLY A 85 -3.49 -7.28 -24.49
CA GLY A 85 -4.55 -6.61 -25.24
C GLY A 85 -5.90 -6.86 -24.58
N PRO A 86 -7.01 -6.31 -25.12
CA PRO A 86 -8.34 -6.58 -24.60
C PRO A 86 -8.82 -7.98 -24.97
N VAL A 87 -9.62 -8.59 -24.10
CA VAL A 87 -10.40 -9.81 -24.36
C VAL A 87 -11.86 -9.43 -24.51
N THR A 88 -12.49 -9.88 -25.59
CA THR A 88 -13.87 -9.52 -25.96
C THR A 88 -14.76 -10.74 -26.06
N ASP A 89 -16.05 -10.52 -25.86
CA ASP A 89 -17.07 -11.56 -25.97
C ASP A 89 -17.29 -11.99 -27.43
N ASP A 90 -17.93 -13.15 -27.62
CA ASP A 90 -18.43 -13.63 -28.91
C ASP A 90 -19.71 -14.44 -28.67
N ASN A 91 -20.85 -13.85 -29.02
CA ASN A 91 -22.17 -14.45 -28.81
C ASN A 91 -22.40 -15.74 -29.63
N ARG A 92 -21.54 -16.01 -30.63
CA ARG A 92 -21.64 -17.23 -31.45
C ARG A 92 -21.02 -18.45 -30.77
N LEU A 93 -20.17 -18.23 -29.75
CA LEU A 93 -19.75 -19.32 -28.88
C LEU A 93 -20.89 -19.51 -27.89
N LEU A 94 -21.57 -20.66 -27.88
CA LEU A 94 -22.68 -20.91 -26.96
C LEU A 94 -22.15 -21.30 -25.58
N GLU A 95 -21.27 -22.31 -25.55
CA GLU A 95 -20.63 -22.79 -24.32
C GLU A 95 -19.18 -22.33 -24.22
N VAL A 96 -18.85 -21.66 -23.12
CA VAL A 96 -17.48 -21.23 -22.81
C VAL A 96 -16.81 -22.35 -22.01
N PRO A 97 -15.67 -22.90 -22.46
CA PRO A 97 -14.94 -23.88 -21.65
C PRO A 97 -14.22 -23.19 -20.49
N LYS A 98 -14.03 -23.90 -19.38
CA LYS A 98 -13.22 -23.44 -18.24
C LYS A 98 -11.81 -23.08 -18.70
N MET A 99 -11.40 -21.83 -18.47
CA MET A 99 -10.08 -21.33 -18.84
C MET A 99 -9.61 -20.20 -17.94
N SER A 100 -8.32 -20.15 -17.63
CA SER A 100 -7.69 -19.04 -16.91
C SER A 100 -7.03 -18.11 -17.91
N ILE A 101 -7.44 -16.84 -17.93
CA ILE A 101 -6.98 -15.85 -18.91
C ILE A 101 -6.44 -14.62 -18.18
N ALA A 102 -5.26 -14.15 -18.58
CA ALA A 102 -4.70 -12.87 -18.15
C ALA A 102 -4.72 -11.85 -19.28
N ALA A 103 -5.28 -10.67 -19.05
CA ALA A 103 -5.38 -9.63 -20.08
C ALA A 103 -5.27 -8.20 -19.55
N LEU A 104 -5.08 -7.22 -20.45
CA LEU A 104 -5.11 -5.80 -20.09
C LEU A 104 -6.51 -5.32 -19.70
N ARG A 105 -7.55 -5.93 -20.28
CA ARG A 105 -8.96 -5.59 -20.05
C ARG A 105 -9.84 -6.72 -20.56
N PHE A 106 -10.98 -6.92 -19.90
CA PHE A 106 -12.08 -7.76 -20.37
C PHE A 106 -13.31 -6.90 -20.66
N THR A 107 -14.14 -7.28 -21.63
CA THR A 107 -15.50 -6.75 -21.71
C THR A 107 -16.35 -7.35 -20.59
N LYS A 108 -17.35 -6.61 -20.08
CA LYS A 108 -18.20 -7.05 -18.96
C LYS A 108 -18.81 -8.43 -19.21
N THR A 109 -19.38 -8.62 -20.40
CA THR A 109 -20.02 -9.87 -20.79
C THR A 109 -19.03 -11.03 -20.96
N ALA A 110 -17.84 -10.78 -21.50
CA ALA A 110 -16.81 -11.82 -21.60
C ALA A 110 -16.37 -12.32 -20.23
N ARG A 111 -16.12 -11.39 -19.30
CA ARG A 111 -15.75 -11.72 -17.91
C ARG A 111 -16.82 -12.57 -17.26
N ALA A 112 -18.08 -12.11 -17.27
CA ALA A 112 -19.19 -12.83 -16.66
C ALA A 112 -19.33 -14.25 -17.21
N ARG A 113 -19.18 -14.45 -18.53
CA ARG A 113 -19.29 -15.77 -19.16
C ARG A 113 -18.10 -16.69 -18.87
N ILE A 114 -16.89 -16.15 -18.72
CA ILE A 114 -15.71 -16.94 -18.33
C ILE A 114 -15.85 -17.40 -16.88
N GLU A 115 -16.24 -16.49 -15.98
CA GLU A 115 -16.43 -16.77 -14.56
C GLU A 115 -17.60 -17.76 -14.35
N ALA A 116 -18.71 -17.61 -15.08
CA ALA A 116 -19.83 -18.55 -15.04
C ALA A 116 -19.46 -19.98 -15.52
N ALA A 117 -18.46 -20.10 -16.40
CA ALA A 117 -17.90 -21.39 -16.82
C ALA A 117 -16.87 -21.96 -15.82
N GLY A 118 -16.70 -21.34 -14.65
CA GLY A 118 -15.71 -21.70 -13.65
C GLY A 118 -14.27 -21.35 -14.04
N GLY A 119 -14.06 -20.46 -15.02
CA GLY A 119 -12.76 -19.94 -15.44
C GLY A 119 -12.34 -18.69 -14.66
N GLU A 120 -11.09 -18.25 -14.86
CA GLU A 120 -10.52 -17.10 -14.14
C GLU A 120 -10.12 -15.95 -15.08
N CYS A 121 -10.46 -14.71 -14.71
CA CYS A 121 -10.06 -13.49 -15.42
C CYS A 121 -9.02 -12.68 -14.64
N LEU A 122 -7.74 -12.84 -14.95
CA LEU A 122 -6.61 -12.17 -14.29
C LEU A 122 -6.20 -10.87 -15.00
N THR A 123 -5.72 -9.93 -14.21
CA THR A 123 -4.93 -8.79 -14.69
C THR A 123 -3.46 -9.17 -14.89
N LEU A 124 -2.70 -8.36 -15.62
CA LEU A 124 -1.28 -8.67 -15.87
C LEU A 124 -0.41 -8.53 -14.61
N ASP A 125 -0.78 -7.69 -13.65
CA ASP A 125 -0.15 -7.59 -12.32
C ASP A 125 -0.45 -8.82 -11.47
N GLN A 126 -1.70 -9.30 -11.44
CA GLN A 126 -2.05 -10.57 -10.77
C GLN A 126 -1.30 -11.76 -11.37
N LEU A 127 -1.15 -11.80 -12.70
CA LEU A 127 -0.32 -12.81 -13.36
C LEU A 127 1.14 -12.73 -12.94
N ALA A 128 1.69 -11.52 -12.85
CA ALA A 128 3.08 -11.31 -12.46
C ALA A 128 3.39 -11.77 -11.03
N LEU A 129 2.40 -11.75 -10.13
CA LEU A 129 2.49 -12.37 -8.81
C LEU A 129 2.47 -13.89 -8.88
N ARG A 130 1.49 -14.45 -9.62
CA ARG A 130 1.25 -15.89 -9.71
C ARG A 130 2.38 -16.64 -10.44
N ALA A 131 2.89 -16.04 -11.50
CA ALA A 131 3.91 -16.62 -12.37
C ALA A 131 4.95 -15.55 -12.75
N PRO A 132 5.80 -15.10 -11.79
CA PRO A 132 6.75 -14.00 -11.99
C PRO A 132 7.78 -14.31 -13.08
N THR A 133 8.09 -15.58 -13.31
CA THR A 133 8.97 -16.05 -14.41
C THR A 133 8.20 -16.43 -15.67
N GLY A 134 6.86 -16.41 -15.65
CA GLY A 134 6.02 -16.94 -16.72
C GLY A 134 6.00 -18.48 -16.77
N SER A 135 6.17 -19.16 -15.65
CA SER A 135 5.95 -20.60 -15.54
C SER A 135 4.46 -20.94 -15.78
N ASN A 136 4.18 -22.00 -16.53
CA ASN A 136 2.83 -22.46 -16.85
C ASN A 136 1.91 -21.40 -17.49
N VAL A 137 2.45 -20.55 -18.39
CA VAL A 137 1.67 -19.55 -19.14
C VAL A 137 1.81 -19.70 -20.66
N VAL A 138 0.76 -19.34 -21.40
CA VAL A 138 0.75 -19.32 -22.87
C VAL A 138 0.45 -17.91 -23.37
N LEU A 139 1.45 -17.25 -23.97
CA LEU A 139 1.33 -15.86 -24.42
C LEU A 139 0.79 -15.75 -25.86
N LEU A 140 -0.52 -15.53 -25.99
CA LEU A 140 -1.22 -15.41 -27.28
C LEU A 140 -1.28 -13.96 -27.77
N ARG A 141 -1.54 -13.79 -29.07
CA ARG A 141 -1.76 -12.47 -29.68
C ARG A 141 -2.81 -12.59 -30.79
N GLY A 142 -3.76 -11.66 -30.80
CA GLY A 142 -4.75 -11.58 -31.88
C GLY A 142 -4.14 -11.22 -33.23
N LYS A 143 -4.88 -11.45 -34.31
CA LYS A 143 -4.47 -11.10 -35.69
C LYS A 143 -4.42 -9.58 -35.84
N LYS A 144 -3.27 -9.02 -36.22
CA LYS A 144 -3.08 -7.55 -36.39
C LYS A 144 -4.02 -6.95 -37.44
N THR A 145 -4.40 -7.74 -38.44
CA THR A 145 -5.25 -7.32 -39.56
C THR A 145 -6.75 -7.58 -39.33
N ALA A 146 -7.16 -7.95 -38.12
CA ALA A 146 -8.57 -8.24 -37.82
C ALA A 146 -9.46 -6.99 -37.80
N ARG A 147 -8.89 -5.78 -37.72
CA ARG A 147 -9.66 -4.52 -37.80
C ARG A 147 -10.22 -4.30 -39.20
N GLU A 148 -11.44 -3.80 -39.27
CA GLU A 148 -12.15 -3.47 -40.51
C GLU A 148 -11.34 -2.58 -41.45
N ALA A 149 -10.64 -1.57 -40.92
CA ALA A 149 -9.74 -0.73 -41.71
C ALA A 149 -8.74 -1.55 -42.56
N ASN A 150 -8.21 -2.65 -42.04
CA ASN A 150 -7.29 -3.52 -42.79
C ASN A 150 -7.97 -4.44 -43.82
N ARG A 151 -9.31 -4.57 -43.83
CA ARG A 151 -10.03 -5.24 -44.94
C ARG A 151 -9.97 -4.41 -46.23
N HIS A 152 -9.77 -3.10 -46.09
CA HIS A 152 -9.74 -2.15 -47.20
C HIS A 152 -8.32 -1.79 -47.66
N PHE A 153 -7.28 -2.09 -46.86
CA PHE A 153 -5.88 -1.89 -47.22
C PHE A 153 -5.21 -3.22 -47.61
N GLY A 154 -5.01 -3.46 -48.91
CA GLY A 154 -4.20 -4.56 -49.44
C GLY A 154 -3.13 -4.04 -50.42
N PHE A 155 -1.93 -4.62 -50.38
CA PHE A 155 -0.86 -4.39 -51.36
C PHE A 155 -1.04 -5.37 -52.54
N GLY A 156 -1.19 -4.85 -53.77
CA GLY A 156 -1.16 -5.62 -55.02
C GLY A 156 -2.14 -5.12 -56.09
N PRO A 157 -1.79 -5.13 -57.40
CA PRO A 157 -2.67 -4.65 -58.47
C PRO A 157 -3.66 -5.75 -58.85
N HIS A 158 -4.91 -5.66 -58.39
CA HIS A 158 -5.95 -6.63 -58.77
C HIS A 158 -7.23 -5.94 -59.25
N LYS A 159 -7.75 -6.46 -60.35
CA LYS A 159 -8.53 -5.79 -61.41
C LYS A 159 -10.00 -5.46 -61.08
N HIS A 160 -10.51 -5.74 -59.87
CA HIS A 160 -11.97 -5.71 -59.59
C HIS A 160 -12.40 -5.22 -58.20
N LYS A 161 -11.71 -4.24 -57.59
CA LYS A 161 -12.27 -3.51 -56.42
C LYS A 161 -12.56 -2.06 -56.77
N LYS A 162 -13.83 -1.67 -56.72
CA LYS A 162 -14.25 -0.26 -56.75
C LYS A 162 -13.78 0.42 -55.45
N PRO A 163 -13.09 1.57 -55.47
CA PRO A 163 -12.94 2.38 -54.28
C PRO A 163 -14.31 3.00 -53.96
N TYR A 164 -14.90 2.65 -52.82
CA TYR A 164 -16.05 3.39 -52.30
C TYR A 164 -15.53 4.70 -51.71
N THR A 165 -15.45 5.75 -52.53
CA THR A 165 -15.44 7.13 -52.05
C THR A 165 -16.89 7.58 -51.88
N ILE A 166 -17.38 7.60 -50.64
CA ILE A 166 -18.62 8.30 -50.30
C ILE A 166 -18.27 9.78 -50.18
N SER A 167 -18.27 10.48 -51.30
CA SER A 167 -18.38 11.94 -51.33
C SER A 167 -18.99 12.35 -52.66
N LYS A 168 -20.28 12.70 -52.65
CA LYS A 168 -20.87 13.58 -53.64
C LYS A 168 -20.87 14.99 -53.03
N GLY A 169 -19.72 15.68 -53.12
CA GLY A 169 -19.56 17.04 -52.60
C GLY A 169 -18.19 17.63 -52.91
N ARG A 170 -18.16 18.93 -53.29
CA ARG A 170 -16.99 19.70 -53.76
C ARG A 170 -15.83 19.68 -52.76
N LYS A 171 -14.90 18.73 -52.90
CA LYS A 171 -13.48 18.94 -52.59
C LYS A 171 -12.63 18.28 -53.67
N PHE A 172 -12.39 19.05 -54.73
CA PHE A 172 -11.26 18.83 -55.62
C PHE A 172 -9.98 19.00 -54.78
N GLU A 173 -9.35 17.91 -54.36
CA GLU A 173 -7.93 17.97 -54.06
C GLU A 173 -7.18 17.95 -55.40
N ASN A 174 -6.88 19.14 -55.90
CA ASN A 174 -5.90 19.30 -56.96
C ASN A 174 -4.57 18.72 -56.47
N ALA A 175 -4.12 17.67 -57.15
CA ALA A 175 -2.80 17.10 -56.97
C ALA A 175 -1.76 18.22 -57.01
N ARG A 176 -1.15 18.53 -55.86
CA ARG A 176 0.05 19.37 -55.84
C ARG A 176 1.12 18.68 -56.68
N GLY A 177 1.58 19.42 -57.68
CA GLY A 177 2.39 18.94 -58.79
C GLY A 177 3.63 18.14 -58.39
N ARG A 178 4.00 17.24 -59.32
CA ARG A 178 5.23 16.45 -59.39
C ARG A 178 6.44 17.11 -58.72
N ARG A 179 6.95 16.54 -57.63
CA ARG A 179 8.39 16.56 -57.37
C ARG A 179 9.02 15.31 -57.98
N LYS A 180 10.01 15.55 -58.84
CA LYS A 180 10.84 14.55 -59.52
C LYS A 180 11.58 13.68 -58.50
N SER A 181 11.29 12.38 -58.45
CA SER A 181 12.36 11.40 -58.30
C SER A 181 12.09 10.21 -59.23
N ARG A 182 13.03 10.00 -60.15
CA ARG A 182 13.15 8.83 -61.01
C ARG A 182 14.07 7.83 -60.32
N ALA A 183 13.98 6.59 -60.79
CA ALA A 183 14.91 5.47 -60.60
C ALA A 183 14.63 4.51 -59.41
N PHE A 184 13.75 3.56 -59.70
CA PHE A 184 13.91 2.16 -59.32
C PHE A 184 15.28 1.67 -59.84
N LYS A 185 16.16 1.16 -58.97
CA LYS A 185 17.36 0.42 -59.41
C LYS A 185 16.99 -1.07 -59.49
N GLN A 186 16.89 -1.59 -60.70
CA GLN A 186 16.97 -3.03 -60.97
C GLN A 186 18.32 -3.55 -60.43
N ARG A 187 18.30 -4.69 -59.74
CA ARG A 187 19.51 -5.50 -59.51
C ARG A 187 19.35 -6.81 -60.25
N ASN A 188 20.36 -7.08 -61.07
CA ASN A 188 20.51 -8.24 -61.94
C ASN A 188 20.51 -9.56 -61.17
N TYR A 189 19.86 -10.56 -61.74
CA TYR A 189 20.01 -11.96 -61.40
C TYR A 189 21.37 -12.48 -61.89
N ARG A 190 22.11 -13.19 -61.03
CA ARG A 190 23.09 -14.21 -61.44
C ARG A 190 22.79 -15.51 -60.69
N LYS A 191 22.89 -16.61 -61.43
CA LYS A 191 22.57 -18.00 -61.05
C LYS A 191 23.64 -18.62 -60.14
N VAL A 192 23.14 -19.35 -59.13
CA VAL A 192 23.47 -20.71 -58.64
C VAL A 192 24.93 -21.08 -58.30
N SER A 193 25.15 -21.51 -57.06
CA SER A 193 25.77 -22.82 -56.77
C SER A 193 25.37 -23.33 -55.38
N THR A 194 25.08 -24.62 -55.36
CA THR A 194 24.82 -25.51 -54.21
C THR A 194 26.04 -25.63 -53.30
N GLY A 195 25.83 -25.75 -51.98
CA GLY A 195 26.87 -26.08 -51.01
C GLY A 195 26.27 -26.24 -49.61
N GLU A 196 26.30 -27.47 -49.10
CA GLU A 196 25.90 -27.86 -47.76
C GLU A 196 26.93 -27.49 -46.67
N GLN A 197 26.44 -27.50 -45.43
CA GLN A 197 27.15 -27.67 -44.14
C GLN A 197 27.83 -26.43 -43.48
N PRO A 198 28.10 -26.47 -42.15
CA PRO A 198 27.20 -26.81 -41.05
C PRO A 198 27.25 -25.77 -39.90
N VAL A 199 26.50 -26.07 -38.85
CA VAL A 199 26.36 -25.41 -37.53
C VAL A 199 27.70 -25.04 -36.89
N GLN A 200 27.83 -23.80 -36.39
CA GLN A 200 28.85 -23.41 -35.41
C GLN A 200 28.23 -23.19 -34.03
N LEU A 201 28.60 -24.08 -33.10
CA LEU A 201 28.50 -23.92 -31.65
C LEU A 201 29.54 -22.90 -31.19
N ILE A 202 29.11 -21.83 -30.53
CA ILE A 202 30.01 -20.96 -29.75
C ILE A 202 29.90 -21.37 -28.29
N LYS A 203 30.91 -22.10 -27.80
CA LYS A 203 31.22 -22.21 -26.37
C LYS A 203 31.78 -20.87 -25.90
N LEU A 204 31.17 -20.27 -24.87
CA LEU A 204 31.78 -19.19 -24.10
C LEU A 204 32.39 -19.77 -22.83
N LYS A 205 33.69 -19.52 -22.69
CA LYS A 205 34.57 -19.85 -21.57
C LYS A 205 34.16 -19.08 -20.31
N GLU A 206 34.51 -19.68 -19.18
CA GLU A 206 34.46 -19.17 -17.80
C GLU A 206 35.24 -17.86 -17.59
N ILE A 207 34.96 -17.21 -16.42
CA ILE A 207 35.83 -16.42 -15.51
C ILE A 207 34.98 -15.31 -14.82
N PRO A 208 35.14 -14.98 -13.50
CA PRO A 208 35.50 -15.76 -12.32
C PRO A 208 34.55 -15.55 -11.10
N LYS A 209 34.72 -16.40 -10.07
CA LYS A 209 34.21 -16.20 -8.70
C LYS A 209 34.82 -14.94 -8.04
N ALA A 210 33.99 -14.03 -7.55
CA ALA A 210 34.28 -13.16 -6.40
C ALA A 210 32.99 -12.46 -5.93
N ALA A 211 32.43 -12.96 -4.81
CA ALA A 211 31.63 -12.25 -3.79
C ALA A 211 30.78 -13.29 -3.02
N GLU A 212 31.46 -14.20 -2.33
CA GLU A 212 30.91 -14.86 -1.14
C GLU A 212 31.39 -14.08 0.08
N GLU A 213 30.50 -13.96 1.06
CA GLU A 213 30.61 -13.30 2.37
C GLU A 213 29.88 -11.95 2.48
N VAL A 214 28.67 -12.03 3.07
CA VAL A 214 28.17 -11.18 4.17
C VAL A 214 26.71 -11.61 4.44
N LEU A 215 26.49 -12.07 5.69
CA LEU A 215 25.22 -12.34 6.39
C LEU A 215 24.54 -13.72 6.16
N GLN A 216 25.12 -14.74 6.81
CA GLN A 216 24.35 -15.79 7.46
C GLN A 216 23.66 -15.22 8.71
N PHE A 217 22.34 -15.26 8.76
CA PHE A 217 21.53 -15.52 9.96
C PHE A 217 20.16 -16.07 9.48
N GLY A 218 19.76 -17.22 10.03
CA GLY A 218 18.42 -17.82 9.87
C GLY A 218 18.36 -19.05 8.94
N THR A 219 18.65 -20.21 9.51
CA THR A 219 18.68 -21.54 8.88
C THR A 219 17.29 -22.17 8.68
N ASN A 220 17.20 -22.95 7.59
CA ASN A 220 16.26 -24.04 7.30
C ASN A 220 14.78 -23.73 7.03
N SER A 221 14.46 -23.55 5.74
CA SER A 221 13.34 -24.27 5.12
C SER A 221 13.65 -24.54 3.63
N SER A 222 13.16 -25.66 3.13
CA SER A 222 13.43 -26.22 1.80
C SER A 222 13.14 -25.24 0.67
N ARG A 223 14.19 -24.83 -0.06
CA ARG A 223 14.07 -24.06 -1.31
C ARG A 223 13.44 -24.93 -2.40
N THR A 224 12.18 -24.66 -2.74
CA THR A 224 11.64 -24.98 -4.06
C THR A 224 12.11 -23.90 -5.05
N GLU A 225 12.50 -24.30 -6.27
CA GLU A 225 13.11 -23.46 -7.32
C GLU A 225 12.21 -22.33 -7.90
N SER A 226 11.14 -21.93 -7.20
CA SER A 226 10.08 -21.05 -7.73
C SER A 226 9.99 -19.65 -7.09
N THR A 227 10.78 -19.32 -6.07
CA THR A 227 10.62 -18.06 -5.31
C THR A 227 11.77 -17.06 -5.54
N LEU A 228 11.40 -15.78 -5.73
CA LEU A 228 12.36 -14.67 -5.84
C LEU A 228 13.01 -14.43 -4.46
N PRO A 229 14.28 -13.99 -4.38
CA PRO A 229 14.90 -13.60 -3.11
C PRO A 229 14.07 -12.55 -2.37
N MET A 230 14.02 -12.63 -1.04
CA MET A 230 13.19 -11.77 -0.17
C MET A 230 13.32 -10.27 -0.48
N VAL A 231 14.54 -9.77 -0.75
CA VAL A 231 14.82 -8.37 -1.16
C VAL A 231 14.06 -7.96 -2.43
N GLN A 232 13.85 -8.89 -3.37
CA GLN A 232 13.12 -8.65 -4.62
C GLN A 232 11.59 -8.68 -4.42
N GLN A 233 11.12 -9.36 -3.37
CA GLN A 233 9.72 -9.42 -2.97
C GLN A 233 9.23 -8.05 -2.45
N TRP A 234 10.03 -7.35 -1.65
CA TRP A 234 9.70 -6.01 -1.14
C TRP A 234 9.55 -4.94 -2.24
N PHE A 235 10.36 -5.02 -3.30
CA PHE A 235 10.23 -4.12 -4.45
C PHE A 235 8.95 -4.39 -5.26
N LEU A 236 8.59 -5.66 -5.42
CA LEU A 236 7.35 -6.05 -6.07
C LEU A 236 6.14 -5.61 -5.22
N TYR A 237 6.28 -5.70 -3.89
CA TYR A 237 5.25 -5.43 -2.90
C TYR A 237 4.74 -3.98 -2.95
N TYR A 238 5.62 -2.97 -2.92
CA TYR A 238 5.12 -1.59 -2.94
C TYR A 238 4.48 -1.19 -4.27
N PHE A 239 5.00 -1.65 -5.43
CA PHE A 239 4.35 -1.37 -6.72
C PHE A 239 2.92 -1.90 -6.77
N ILE A 240 2.68 -3.05 -6.16
CA ILE A 240 1.37 -3.69 -6.11
C ILE A 240 0.46 -2.96 -5.12
N ILE A 241 0.97 -2.56 -3.96
CA ILE A 241 0.22 -1.72 -3.02
C ILE A 241 -0.24 -0.43 -3.69
N LEU A 242 0.65 0.28 -4.40
CA LEU A 242 0.28 1.51 -5.09
C LEU A 242 -0.74 1.27 -6.22
N LEU A 243 -0.63 0.15 -6.95
CA LEU A 243 -1.66 -0.29 -7.90
C LEU A 243 -3.01 -0.51 -7.22
N THR A 244 -3.01 -1.11 -6.03
CA THR A 244 -4.20 -1.36 -5.21
C THR A 244 -4.81 -0.05 -4.72
N CYS A 245 -4.01 0.88 -4.18
CA CYS A 245 -4.46 2.23 -3.78
C CYS A 245 -5.23 2.92 -4.91
N ILE A 246 -4.64 2.98 -6.11
CA ILE A 246 -5.26 3.63 -7.27
C ILE A 246 -6.55 2.90 -7.68
N ARG A 247 -6.54 1.56 -7.65
CA ARG A 247 -7.72 0.75 -8.00
C ARG A 247 -8.89 1.07 -7.07
N TYR A 248 -8.61 1.30 -5.79
CA TYR A 248 -9.59 1.63 -4.77
C TYR A 248 -9.90 3.13 -4.68
N GLY A 249 -9.27 3.97 -5.49
CA GLY A 249 -9.55 5.41 -5.51
C GLY A 249 -8.99 6.16 -4.30
N ALA A 250 -7.98 5.61 -3.61
CA ALA A 250 -7.28 6.32 -2.55
C ALA A 250 -6.58 7.58 -3.11
N THR A 251 -6.54 8.63 -2.31
CA THR A 251 -5.86 9.91 -2.62
C THR A 251 -4.54 10.06 -1.86
N ALA A 252 -4.34 9.30 -0.79
CA ALA A 252 -3.14 9.30 0.02
C ALA A 252 -2.70 7.87 0.36
N TYR A 253 -1.44 7.71 0.73
CA TYR A 253 -0.90 6.46 1.26
C TYR A 253 -0.01 6.76 2.47
N ARG A 254 -0.44 6.25 3.63
CA ARG A 254 0.32 6.29 4.88
C ARG A 254 1.21 5.06 4.99
N PHE A 255 2.49 5.26 5.29
CA PHE A 255 3.45 4.18 5.51
C PHE A 255 4.52 4.61 6.52
N SER A 256 5.22 3.65 7.12
CA SER A 256 6.36 3.91 8.00
C SER A 256 7.71 3.70 7.32
N ILE A 257 8.70 4.47 7.75
CA ILE A 257 10.10 4.23 7.41
C ILE A 257 10.73 3.43 8.54
N SER A 258 11.43 2.36 8.17
CA SER A 258 12.05 1.50 9.18
C SER A 258 13.37 2.07 9.65
N TRP A 259 13.47 2.35 10.95
CA TRP A 259 14.66 2.94 11.56
C TRP A 259 15.92 2.11 11.32
N PRO A 260 15.96 0.79 11.64
CA PRO A 260 17.14 -0.04 11.39
C PRO A 260 17.44 -0.24 9.89
N ARG A 261 16.52 0.10 8.97
CA ARG A 261 16.84 0.11 7.53
C ARG A 261 17.64 1.34 7.13
N VAL A 262 17.41 2.49 7.77
CA VAL A 262 18.06 3.77 7.46
C VAL A 262 19.33 3.97 8.29
N ILE A 263 19.28 3.67 9.58
CA ILE A 263 20.44 3.71 10.49
C ILE A 263 20.51 2.35 11.19
N PRO A 264 21.28 1.37 10.66
CA PRO A 264 21.23 -0.02 11.15
C PRO A 264 21.52 -0.22 12.63
N ARG A 265 22.42 0.59 13.20
CA ARG A 265 22.71 0.59 14.64
C ARG A 265 21.92 1.63 15.43
N GLY A 266 21.04 2.36 14.78
CA GLY A 266 20.14 3.37 15.36
C GLY A 266 20.79 4.69 15.77
N GLY A 267 21.95 4.63 16.42
CA GLY A 267 22.42 5.77 17.21
C GLY A 267 22.92 6.97 16.41
N LYS A 268 23.04 8.13 17.07
CA LYS A 268 23.32 9.43 16.45
C LYS A 268 24.62 9.50 15.65
N ASN A 269 25.61 8.71 16.09
CA ASN A 269 26.93 8.58 15.47
C ASN A 269 27.04 7.37 14.53
N SER A 270 25.95 6.63 14.32
CA SER A 270 25.94 5.44 13.48
C SER A 270 25.89 5.81 11.99
N PRO A 271 26.52 5.01 11.11
CA PRO A 271 26.50 5.27 9.68
C PRO A 271 25.08 5.11 9.10
N VAL A 272 24.74 6.00 8.17
CA VAL A 272 23.48 5.95 7.41
C VAL A 272 23.61 4.92 6.27
N ASN A 273 22.60 4.09 6.11
CA ASN A 273 22.48 3.15 5.01
C ASN A 273 21.81 3.81 3.79
N HIS A 274 22.63 4.24 2.82
CA HIS A 274 22.15 4.89 1.60
C HIS A 274 21.26 4.00 0.72
N GLU A 275 21.38 2.68 0.78
CA GLU A 275 20.47 1.78 0.04
C GLU A 275 19.07 1.76 0.64
N GLY A 276 18.97 1.86 1.96
CA GLY A 276 17.71 2.07 2.68
C GLY A 276 17.05 3.37 2.26
N LEU A 277 17.81 4.46 2.23
CA LEU A 277 17.31 5.76 1.73
C LEU A 277 16.88 5.68 0.27
N ALA A 278 17.65 5.01 -0.58
CA ALA A 278 17.32 4.85 -2.00
C ALA A 278 16.02 4.08 -2.21
N TYR A 279 15.69 3.12 -1.33
CA TYR A 279 14.42 2.40 -1.36
C TYR A 279 13.25 3.35 -1.12
N TYR A 280 13.25 4.10 -0.01
CA TYR A 280 12.16 5.02 0.32
C TYR A 280 12.05 6.18 -0.67
N ASN A 281 13.18 6.66 -1.20
CA ASN A 281 13.17 7.63 -2.30
C ASN A 281 12.40 7.11 -3.53
N ARG A 282 12.62 5.85 -3.92
CA ARG A 282 11.88 5.23 -5.05
C ARG A 282 10.40 5.07 -4.73
N LEU A 283 10.06 4.68 -3.50
CA LEU A 283 8.69 4.54 -3.05
C LEU A 283 7.95 5.88 -3.07
N ILE A 284 8.48 6.92 -2.42
CA ILE A 284 7.90 8.27 -2.36
C ILE A 284 7.74 8.85 -3.77
N ASN A 285 8.77 8.72 -4.61
CA ASN A 285 8.68 9.15 -6.01
C ASN A 285 7.58 8.42 -6.77
N GLU A 286 7.36 7.13 -6.49
CA GLU A 286 6.28 6.38 -7.13
C GLU A 286 4.91 6.79 -6.61
N ILE A 287 4.73 6.97 -5.29
CA ILE A 287 3.50 7.47 -4.66
C ILE A 287 3.06 8.78 -5.34
N ILE A 288 3.94 9.77 -5.37
CA ILE A 288 3.67 11.09 -5.95
C ILE A 288 3.39 10.98 -7.45
N ARG A 289 4.14 10.16 -8.17
CA ARG A 289 3.93 9.94 -9.61
C ARG A 289 2.56 9.33 -9.92
N GLN A 290 1.98 8.59 -8.98
CA GLN A 290 0.62 8.05 -9.11
C GLN A 290 -0.47 9.02 -8.69
N GLY A 291 -0.12 10.24 -8.27
CA GLY A 291 -1.07 11.23 -7.78
C GLY A 291 -1.56 10.94 -6.36
N LEU A 292 -0.82 10.12 -5.60
CA LEU A 292 -1.09 9.87 -4.18
C LEU A 292 -0.25 10.83 -3.31
N THR A 293 -0.82 11.29 -2.20
CA THR A 293 -0.10 12.05 -1.18
C THR A 293 0.60 11.10 -0.19
N PRO A 294 1.93 11.17 0.01
CA PRO A 294 2.62 10.37 1.01
C PRO A 294 2.41 10.95 2.42
N PHE A 295 1.91 10.11 3.33
CA PHE A 295 1.94 10.35 4.78
C PHE A 295 3.01 9.44 5.38
N VAL A 296 4.00 10.02 6.05
CA VAL A 296 5.17 9.25 6.52
C VAL A 296 5.21 9.21 8.04
N THR A 297 5.12 8.00 8.58
CA THR A 297 5.42 7.72 9.98
C THR A 297 6.92 7.47 10.14
N ILE A 298 7.57 8.26 10.99
CA ILE A 298 9.01 8.17 11.28
C ILE A 298 9.30 6.90 12.06
N TYR A 299 8.50 6.60 13.09
CA TYR A 299 8.68 5.44 13.95
C TYR A 299 7.38 4.67 14.19
N HIS A 300 7.43 3.35 13.93
CA HIS A 300 6.30 2.44 14.09
C HIS A 300 6.78 1.15 14.75
N TRP A 301 7.16 1.28 16.02
CA TRP A 301 7.46 0.19 16.96
C TRP A 301 8.67 -0.68 16.58
N ASP A 302 9.54 -0.17 15.71
CA ASP A 302 10.65 -0.92 15.14
C ASP A 302 12.01 -0.38 15.59
N ALA A 303 12.17 -0.22 16.91
CA ALA A 303 13.40 0.28 17.50
C ALA A 303 14.60 -0.58 17.05
N PRO A 304 15.73 0.03 16.66
CA PRO A 304 16.92 -0.75 16.34
C PRO A 304 17.38 -1.57 17.55
N GLN A 305 17.46 -2.91 17.39
CA GLN A 305 17.89 -3.82 18.46
C GLN A 305 19.22 -3.40 19.11
N ALA A 306 20.14 -2.81 18.33
CA ALA A 306 21.41 -2.32 18.84
C ALA A 306 21.28 -1.21 19.91
N LEU A 307 20.17 -0.46 19.95
CA LEU A 307 19.89 0.53 21.00
C LEU A 307 19.28 -0.11 22.24
N GLU A 308 18.42 -1.13 22.04
CA GLU A 308 17.90 -1.97 23.12
C GLU A 308 19.06 -2.65 23.87
N ASP A 309 19.95 -3.33 23.14
CA ASP A 309 21.10 -4.04 23.72
C ASP A 309 22.08 -3.09 24.43
N LYS A 310 22.17 -1.83 23.98
CA LYS A 310 23.15 -0.87 24.49
C LYS A 310 22.69 -0.18 25.78
N TYR A 311 21.42 0.20 25.86
CA TYR A 311 20.91 1.00 26.99
C TYR A 311 19.40 0.85 27.25
N GLY A 312 18.73 -0.14 26.66
CA GLY A 312 17.28 -0.37 26.83
C GLY A 312 16.40 0.58 26.02
N SER A 313 16.91 1.09 24.88
CA SER A 313 16.16 1.93 23.93
C SER A 313 15.35 3.04 24.63
N TRP A 314 14.01 2.97 24.63
CA TRP A 314 13.11 3.98 25.17
C TRP A 314 13.20 4.18 26.69
N LEU A 315 13.87 3.28 27.43
CA LEU A 315 14.14 3.46 28.86
C LEU A 315 15.19 4.53 29.14
N SER A 316 16.04 4.85 28.18
CA SER A 316 17.13 5.83 28.34
C SER A 316 16.83 7.13 27.63
N GLU A 317 17.13 8.26 28.29
CA GLU A 317 17.08 9.60 27.67
C GLU A 317 17.99 9.72 26.43
N GLN A 318 19.01 8.87 26.29
CA GLN A 318 19.90 8.84 25.11
C GLN A 318 19.14 8.58 23.80
N ILE A 319 18.01 7.87 23.86
CA ILE A 319 17.17 7.59 22.68
C ILE A 319 16.66 8.88 22.02
N VAL A 320 16.51 9.96 22.80
CA VAL A 320 15.97 11.24 22.33
C VAL A 320 16.91 11.85 21.28
N ASP A 321 18.22 11.87 21.55
CA ASP A 321 19.22 12.36 20.60
C ASP A 321 19.32 11.44 19.36
N ASP A 322 19.25 10.13 19.58
CA ASP A 322 19.34 9.14 18.51
C ASP A 322 18.13 9.22 17.58
N TYR A 323 16.94 9.43 18.14
CA TYR A 323 15.70 9.67 17.41
C TYR A 323 15.71 11.02 16.68
N GLU A 324 16.19 12.10 17.32
CA GLU A 324 16.34 13.41 16.67
C GLU A 324 17.22 13.29 15.43
N ARG A 325 18.38 12.60 15.56
CA ARG A 325 19.27 12.34 14.42
C ARG A 325 18.54 11.59 13.31
N TYR A 326 17.80 10.54 13.66
CA TYR A 326 17.07 9.73 12.69
C TYR A 326 16.02 10.56 11.95
N ALA A 327 15.16 11.30 12.67
CA ALA A 327 14.17 12.19 12.08
C ALA A 327 14.80 13.22 11.13
N ARG A 328 15.90 13.84 11.54
CA ARG A 328 16.68 14.78 10.72
C ARG A 328 17.17 14.15 9.41
N VAL A 329 17.69 12.92 9.42
CA VAL A 329 18.04 12.20 8.17
C VAL A 329 16.84 12.12 7.24
N LEU A 330 15.65 11.81 7.77
CA LEU A 330 14.45 11.66 6.94
C LEU A 330 14.00 13.00 6.35
N PHE A 331 14.00 14.07 7.14
CA PHE A 331 13.65 15.42 6.67
C PHE A 331 14.59 15.90 5.56
N GLU A 332 15.91 15.71 5.74
CA GLU A 332 16.92 16.05 4.73
C GLU A 332 16.72 15.30 3.40
N ASN A 333 16.33 14.02 3.47
CA ASN A 333 16.30 13.15 2.29
C ASN A 333 14.95 13.09 1.59
N PHE A 334 13.86 13.41 2.28
CA PHE A 334 12.50 13.18 1.78
C PHE A 334 11.56 14.38 1.92
N GLY A 335 11.87 15.36 2.77
CA GLY A 335 10.96 16.46 3.07
C GLY A 335 10.77 17.47 1.93
N ASP A 336 11.61 17.41 0.90
CA ASP A 336 11.35 18.10 -0.38
C ASP A 336 10.03 17.65 -1.02
N ARG A 337 9.61 16.40 -0.77
CA ARG A 337 8.45 15.73 -1.37
C ARG A 337 7.37 15.31 -0.36
N VAL A 338 7.76 14.94 0.86
CA VAL A 338 6.85 14.54 1.94
C VAL A 338 6.38 15.78 2.70
N LYS A 339 5.06 15.94 2.83
CA LYS A 339 4.44 17.11 3.47
C LYS A 339 3.63 16.80 4.71
N HIS A 340 3.46 15.52 5.05
CA HIS A 340 2.75 15.11 6.27
C HIS A 340 3.62 14.09 7.01
N TRP A 341 4.15 14.52 8.15
CA TRP A 341 5.03 13.74 9.01
C TRP A 341 4.30 13.34 10.28
N ILE A 342 4.42 12.06 10.64
CA ILE A 342 3.95 11.51 11.90
C ILE A 342 5.19 11.03 12.65
N THR A 343 5.47 11.57 13.83
CA THR A 343 6.69 11.21 14.58
C THR A 343 6.62 9.76 15.07
N ILE A 344 5.64 9.45 15.90
CA ILE A 344 5.48 8.17 16.57
C ILE A 344 4.06 7.69 16.34
N ASN A 345 3.91 6.43 15.93
CA ASN A 345 2.63 5.74 15.93
C ASN A 345 2.34 5.17 17.31
N GLU A 346 1.18 5.51 17.87
CA GLU A 346 0.63 4.85 19.06
C GLU A 346 1.63 4.72 20.22
N PRO A 347 2.14 5.85 20.74
CA PRO A 347 3.12 5.82 21.81
C PRO A 347 2.57 5.14 23.08
N LEU A 348 1.25 5.26 23.35
CA LEU A 348 0.59 4.54 24.43
C LEU A 348 0.72 3.02 24.28
N THR A 349 0.49 2.46 23.09
CA THR A 349 0.63 1.03 22.87
C THR A 349 2.05 0.56 23.19
N ILE A 350 3.07 1.34 22.81
CA ILE A 350 4.46 1.02 23.17
C ILE A 350 4.63 1.09 24.69
N SER A 351 4.30 2.21 25.34
CA SER A 351 4.54 2.37 26.78
C SER A 351 3.72 1.40 27.63
N ALA A 352 2.49 1.09 27.24
CA ALA A 352 1.60 0.23 28.02
C ALA A 352 1.72 -1.26 27.65
N GLU A 353 1.50 -1.63 26.39
CA GLU A 353 1.46 -3.05 26.02
C GLU A 353 2.84 -3.71 26.02
N ALA A 354 3.92 -2.94 25.82
CA ALA A 354 5.28 -3.47 25.84
C ALA A 354 6.00 -3.36 27.20
N TYR A 355 5.55 -2.47 28.09
CA TYR A 355 6.20 -2.26 29.41
C TYR A 355 5.29 -2.48 30.62
N ILE A 356 3.96 -2.54 30.48
CA ILE A 356 3.05 -2.93 31.57
C ILE A 356 2.58 -4.37 31.37
N VAL A 357 2.03 -4.67 30.19
CA VAL A 357 1.47 -6.00 29.88
C VAL A 357 2.56 -6.98 29.42
N GLY A 358 3.55 -6.49 28.68
CA GLY A 358 4.67 -7.29 28.16
C GLY A 358 4.31 -8.20 26.99
N ILE A 359 3.19 -7.95 26.30
CA ILE A 359 2.77 -8.75 25.14
C ILE A 359 3.51 -8.36 23.86
N PHE A 360 3.99 -7.12 23.78
CA PHE A 360 4.81 -6.62 22.67
C PHE A 360 6.26 -6.41 23.07
N ALA A 361 7.15 -6.39 22.09
CA ALA A 361 8.58 -6.16 22.31
C ALA A 361 8.82 -4.76 22.95
N PRO A 362 9.69 -4.66 23.98
CA PRO A 362 10.64 -5.68 24.46
C PRO A 362 10.10 -6.68 25.49
N GLY A 363 8.84 -6.57 25.93
CA GLY A 363 8.20 -7.57 26.80
C GLY A 363 8.42 -7.35 28.29
N HIS A 364 8.49 -6.09 28.72
CA HIS A 364 8.65 -5.69 30.12
C HIS A 364 7.27 -5.57 30.80
N THR A 365 7.27 -5.62 32.14
CA THR A 365 6.03 -5.62 32.97
C THR A 365 6.16 -4.72 34.20
N ASP A 366 6.77 -3.54 34.05
CA ASP A 366 6.99 -2.53 35.09
C ASP A 366 6.32 -1.19 34.74
N LEU A 367 5.44 -0.73 35.64
CA LEU A 367 4.69 0.51 35.45
C LEU A 367 5.58 1.77 35.50
N THR A 368 6.64 1.78 36.29
CA THR A 368 7.60 2.90 36.38
C THR A 368 8.36 3.04 35.06
N GLU A 369 8.76 1.91 34.48
CA GLU A 369 9.36 1.87 33.14
C GLU A 369 8.42 2.42 32.07
N SER A 370 7.13 2.08 32.11
CA SER A 370 6.12 2.63 31.22
C SER A 370 6.12 4.17 31.19
N TYR A 371 6.12 4.81 32.37
CA TYR A 371 6.13 6.28 32.45
C TYR A 371 7.47 6.90 32.05
N LYS A 372 8.60 6.21 32.27
CA LYS A 372 9.92 6.64 31.74
C LYS A 372 9.92 6.61 30.21
N VAL A 373 9.40 5.54 29.62
CA VAL A 373 9.23 5.40 28.16
C VAL A 373 8.33 6.50 27.62
N ALA A 374 7.19 6.77 28.25
CA ALA A 374 6.28 7.83 27.85
C ALA A 374 6.96 9.21 27.87
N LYS A 375 7.69 9.54 28.94
CA LYS A 375 8.47 10.79 29.04
C LYS A 375 9.47 10.91 27.88
N ASN A 376 10.26 9.86 27.63
CA ASN A 376 11.28 9.88 26.57
C ASN A 376 10.66 9.97 25.17
N GLN A 377 9.51 9.33 24.93
CA GLN A 377 8.78 9.43 23.66
C GLN A 377 8.22 10.83 23.41
N ILE A 378 7.66 11.47 24.44
CA ILE A 378 7.18 12.87 24.37
C ILE A 378 8.33 13.82 24.07
N MET A 379 9.46 13.67 24.75
CA MET A 379 10.67 14.47 24.49
C MET A 379 11.24 14.23 23.08
N ALA A 380 11.28 12.98 22.62
CA ALA A 380 11.74 12.62 21.28
C ALA A 380 10.81 13.21 20.19
N HIS A 381 9.49 13.18 20.39
CA HIS A 381 8.52 13.84 19.53
C HIS A 381 8.78 15.35 19.46
N ALA A 382 8.86 16.03 20.62
CA ALA A 382 9.09 17.47 20.67
C ALA A 382 10.42 17.86 19.99
N ARG A 383 11.49 17.07 20.18
CA ARG A 383 12.77 17.26 19.48
C ARG A 383 12.63 17.17 17.97
N ALA A 384 11.98 16.13 17.45
CA ALA A 384 11.74 15.99 16.02
C ALA A 384 10.85 17.13 15.46
N TYR A 385 9.82 17.56 16.20
CA TYR A 385 9.00 18.72 15.85
C TYR A 385 9.85 19.97 15.69
N HIS A 386 10.60 20.35 16.72
CA HIS A 386 11.40 21.58 16.70
C HIS A 386 12.49 21.56 15.64
N VAL A 387 13.16 20.41 15.42
CA VAL A 387 14.10 20.26 14.31
C VAL A 387 13.41 20.53 12.97
N TYR A 388 12.24 19.92 12.75
CA TYR A 388 11.49 20.14 11.52
C TYR A 388 11.07 21.60 11.36
N LYS A 389 10.46 22.21 12.39
CA LYS A 389 9.96 23.59 12.32
C LYS A 389 11.07 24.61 12.14
N ASN A 390 12.18 24.47 12.86
CA ASN A 390 13.25 25.46 12.87
C ASN A 390 14.11 25.38 11.60
N GLU A 391 14.32 24.18 11.07
CA GLU A 391 15.33 23.97 10.03
C GLU A 391 14.73 23.65 8.66
N PHE A 392 13.54 23.03 8.61
CA PHE A 392 13.00 22.47 7.38
C PHE A 392 11.68 23.11 6.92
N ALA A 393 10.78 23.45 7.84
CA ALA A 393 9.42 23.89 7.51
C ALA A 393 9.36 25.14 6.61
N SER A 394 10.33 26.05 6.75
CA SER A 394 10.40 27.31 5.98
C SER A 394 10.56 27.11 4.47
N HIS A 395 11.14 25.99 4.03
CA HIS A 395 11.37 25.68 2.62
C HIS A 395 10.72 24.37 2.17
N GLN A 396 10.34 23.49 3.11
CA GLN A 396 9.64 22.25 2.81
C GLN A 396 8.12 22.40 2.89
N HIS A 397 7.58 23.33 3.69
CA HIS A 397 6.14 23.63 3.78
C HIS A 397 5.25 22.41 4.07
N GLY A 398 5.73 21.46 4.87
CA GLY A 398 4.90 20.36 5.38
C GLY A 398 4.45 20.59 6.83
N GLU A 399 3.59 19.70 7.29
CA GLU A 399 3.03 19.64 8.65
C GLU A 399 3.60 18.42 9.38
N ILE A 400 3.73 18.52 10.70
CA ILE A 400 4.22 17.45 11.56
C ILE A 400 3.32 17.26 12.78
N GLY A 401 3.00 16.00 13.10
CA GLY A 401 2.18 15.63 14.25
C GLY A 401 2.59 14.27 14.82
N ILE A 402 1.82 13.79 15.78
CA ILE A 402 1.95 12.45 16.38
C ILE A 402 0.64 11.70 16.21
N THR A 403 0.69 10.37 16.05
CA THR A 403 -0.51 9.54 16.03
C THR A 403 -0.73 8.94 17.41
N LEU A 404 -1.82 9.33 18.06
CA LEU A 404 -2.26 8.79 19.36
C LEU A 404 -3.35 7.73 19.16
N ASN A 405 -3.47 6.82 20.12
CA ASN A 405 -4.52 5.81 20.15
C ASN A 405 -5.20 5.71 21.50
N GLY A 406 -6.44 5.26 21.46
CA GLY A 406 -7.24 5.00 22.64
C GLY A 406 -8.70 4.73 22.29
N ASN A 407 -9.47 4.46 23.33
CA ASN A 407 -10.90 4.20 23.25
C ASN A 407 -11.68 5.45 23.69
N TRP A 408 -12.96 5.46 23.34
CA TRP A 408 -13.95 6.21 24.11
C TRP A 408 -14.31 5.43 25.37
N PHE A 409 -14.43 6.11 26.51
CA PHE A 409 -14.93 5.53 27.75
C PHE A 409 -16.29 6.11 28.11
N GLU A 410 -17.34 5.29 27.97
CA GLU A 410 -18.68 5.66 28.42
C GLU A 410 -18.80 5.41 29.93
N PRO A 411 -19.31 6.36 30.73
CA PRO A 411 -19.59 6.07 32.13
C PRO A 411 -20.69 5.01 32.24
N ALA A 412 -20.50 4.03 33.12
CA ALA A 412 -21.45 2.94 33.34
C ALA A 412 -22.85 3.43 33.76
N ASP A 413 -22.92 4.56 34.46
CA ASP A 413 -24.15 5.22 34.88
C ASP A 413 -23.95 6.73 35.08
N ASN A 414 -25.01 7.42 35.52
CA ASN A 414 -24.98 8.86 35.80
C ASN A 414 -24.41 9.21 37.19
N SER A 415 -23.74 8.30 37.89
CA SER A 415 -23.09 8.63 39.16
C SER A 415 -21.86 9.51 38.94
N PRO A 416 -21.51 10.39 39.90
CA PRO A 416 -20.26 11.14 39.83
C PRO A 416 -19.02 10.24 39.71
N LYS A 417 -19.03 9.08 40.38
CA LYS A 417 -17.90 8.13 40.35
C LYS A 417 -17.70 7.48 38.99
N ALA A 418 -18.76 7.08 38.30
CA ALA A 418 -18.64 6.49 36.97
C ALA A 418 -18.17 7.54 35.94
N ARG A 419 -18.65 8.78 36.04
CA ARG A 419 -18.14 9.90 35.21
C ARG A 419 -16.68 10.21 35.48
N GLU A 420 -16.27 10.23 36.74
CA GLU A 420 -14.87 10.41 37.13
C GLU A 420 -14.01 9.28 36.57
N ALA A 421 -14.43 8.02 36.73
CA ALA A 421 -13.70 6.87 36.20
C ALA A 421 -13.55 6.93 34.67
N ALA A 422 -14.60 7.33 33.95
CA ALA A 422 -14.53 7.55 32.50
C ALA A 422 -13.50 8.63 32.14
N GLN A 423 -13.51 9.77 32.84
CA GLN A 423 -12.55 10.85 32.60
C GLN A 423 -11.11 10.44 32.95
N VAL A 424 -10.89 9.70 34.05
CA VAL A 424 -9.57 9.13 34.38
C VAL A 424 -9.09 8.23 33.25
N MET A 425 -9.94 7.36 32.70
CA MET A 425 -9.53 6.51 31.58
C MET A 425 -9.23 7.31 30.29
N MET A 426 -9.96 8.40 30.04
CA MET A 426 -9.63 9.34 28.95
C MET A 426 -8.28 10.01 29.18
N ASP A 427 -7.98 10.42 30.41
CA ASP A 427 -6.69 11.03 30.78
C ASP A 427 -5.53 10.03 30.60
N PHE A 428 -5.73 8.75 30.90
CA PHE A 428 -4.69 7.73 30.74
C PHE A 428 -4.46 7.33 29.28
N GLN A 429 -5.53 7.13 28.51
CA GLN A 429 -5.38 6.67 27.13
C GLN A 429 -5.05 7.81 26.14
N TRP A 430 -5.65 8.98 26.33
CA TRP A 430 -5.41 10.14 25.45
C TRP A 430 -4.55 11.18 26.14
N GLY A 431 -4.93 11.61 27.35
CA GLY A 431 -4.31 12.73 28.05
C GLY A 431 -2.82 12.54 28.35
N LEU A 432 -2.36 11.31 28.62
CA LEU A 432 -0.96 10.98 28.92
C LEU A 432 0.01 11.56 27.88
N TYR A 433 -0.37 11.56 26.61
CA TYR A 433 0.40 12.17 25.52
C TYR A 433 -0.22 13.47 25.02
N ALA A 434 -1.55 13.56 24.96
CA ALA A 434 -2.22 14.70 24.36
C ALA A 434 -2.12 15.99 25.19
N ASP A 435 -2.23 15.91 26.52
CA ASP A 435 -2.16 17.11 27.36
C ASP A 435 -0.76 17.76 27.33
N PRO A 436 0.35 17.00 27.47
CA PRO A 436 1.68 17.57 27.28
C PRO A 436 1.85 18.24 25.91
N ILE A 437 1.44 17.57 24.83
CA ILE A 437 1.74 18.02 23.46
C ILE A 437 0.85 19.18 23.01
N TYR A 438 -0.44 19.15 23.31
CA TYR A 438 -1.43 20.09 22.74
C TYR A 438 -1.88 21.18 23.73
N LYS A 439 -1.56 21.05 25.03
CA LYS A 439 -1.92 22.05 26.04
C LYS A 439 -0.67 22.71 26.64
N ASN A 440 -0.30 22.34 27.86
CA ASN A 440 0.61 23.10 28.73
C ASN A 440 1.97 22.45 28.93
N GLY A 441 2.26 21.31 28.28
CA GLY A 441 3.53 20.60 28.48
C GLY A 441 3.61 19.74 29.72
N ASP A 442 2.47 19.43 30.36
CA ASP A 442 2.43 18.59 31.56
C ASP A 442 1.30 17.55 31.49
N TYR A 443 1.38 16.54 32.35
CA TYR A 443 0.40 15.46 32.38
C TYR A 443 -0.96 15.92 32.96
N PRO A 444 -2.06 15.20 32.66
CA PRO A 444 -3.36 15.51 33.27
C PRO A 444 -3.31 15.40 34.80
N ARG A 445 -4.06 16.26 35.48
CA ARG A 445 -4.12 16.30 36.96
C ARG A 445 -4.40 14.94 37.60
N SER A 446 -5.27 14.12 37.00
CA SER A 446 -5.61 12.80 37.51
C SER A 446 -4.40 11.86 37.58
N LEU A 447 -3.45 11.94 36.64
CA LEU A 447 -2.21 11.17 36.67
C LEU A 447 -1.28 11.64 37.80
N HIS A 448 -1.21 12.95 38.05
CA HIS A 448 -0.44 13.46 39.20
C HIS A 448 -1.00 12.96 40.53
N GLU A 449 -2.33 12.98 40.68
CA GLU A 449 -2.99 12.58 41.92
C GLU A 449 -2.94 11.07 42.15
N ARG A 450 -3.06 10.27 41.09
CA ARG A 450 -3.21 8.81 41.19
C ARG A 450 -1.90 8.05 41.00
N ASN A 451 -0.94 8.57 40.24
CA ASN A 451 0.27 7.82 39.86
C ASN A 451 1.58 8.56 40.18
N SER A 452 1.56 9.49 41.14
CA SER A 452 2.74 10.27 41.54
C SER A 452 3.98 9.43 41.87
N GLU A 453 3.80 8.22 42.40
CA GLU A 453 4.91 7.32 42.74
C GLU A 453 5.63 6.71 41.52
N TYR A 454 4.96 6.65 40.36
CA TYR A 454 5.50 6.07 39.13
C TYR A 454 5.86 7.13 38.08
N LEU A 455 5.24 8.32 38.17
CA LEU A 455 5.27 9.32 37.11
C LEU A 455 6.67 9.95 36.98
N SER A 456 7.19 9.96 35.76
CA SER A 456 8.42 10.68 35.41
C SER A 456 8.08 12.11 35.00
N TYR A 457 8.19 13.05 35.94
CA TYR A 457 7.83 14.46 35.76
C TYR A 457 8.71 15.21 34.75
N PHE A 458 8.13 16.20 34.09
CA PHE A 458 8.85 17.19 33.29
C PHE A 458 9.37 18.33 34.16
N THR A 459 10.57 18.81 33.83
CA THR A 459 11.06 20.10 34.34
C THR A 459 10.27 21.26 33.70
N PRO A 460 10.24 22.45 34.32
CA PRO A 460 9.59 23.61 33.70
C PRO A 460 10.10 23.94 32.29
N GLU A 461 11.39 23.73 32.04
CA GLU A 461 12.02 23.90 30.73
C GLU A 461 11.54 22.85 29.73
N GLU A 462 11.46 21.57 30.14
CA GLU A 462 10.89 20.49 29.31
C GLU A 462 9.43 20.76 28.98
N SER A 463 8.59 21.11 29.96
CA SER A 463 7.18 21.42 29.73
C SER A 463 6.99 22.54 28.72
N LYS A 464 7.73 23.64 28.87
CA LYS A 464 7.69 24.75 27.90
C LYS A 464 8.16 24.31 26.50
N TYR A 465 9.12 23.39 26.43
CA TYR A 465 9.64 22.88 25.16
C TYR A 465 8.64 21.94 24.46
N ILE A 466 7.87 21.15 25.22
CA ILE A 466 6.89 20.19 24.71
C ILE A 466 5.59 20.87 24.29
N ALA A 467 5.13 21.87 25.04
CA ALA A 467 3.83 22.50 24.81
C ALA A 467 3.67 22.99 23.35
N HIS A 468 2.54 22.63 22.74
CA HIS A 468 2.18 22.96 21.35
C HIS A 468 3.17 22.46 20.29
N SER A 469 3.81 21.31 20.50
CA SER A 469 4.78 20.70 19.58
C SER A 469 4.15 19.85 18.46
N ALA A 470 3.01 20.27 17.92
CA ALA A 470 2.34 19.60 16.82
C ALA A 470 1.56 20.58 15.93
N ASP A 471 1.42 20.26 14.65
CA ASP A 471 0.57 21.00 13.69
C ASP A 471 -0.82 20.34 13.54
N PHE A 472 -0.93 19.04 13.82
CA PHE A 472 -2.17 18.26 13.75
C PHE A 472 -2.13 17.07 14.71
N MET A 473 -3.31 16.52 15.03
CA MET A 473 -3.45 15.29 15.81
C MET A 473 -3.73 14.10 14.89
N GLY A 474 -2.78 13.18 14.79
CA GLY A 474 -3.03 11.86 14.24
C GLY A 474 -3.81 11.02 15.25
N MET A 475 -4.81 10.28 14.79
CA MET A 475 -5.70 9.51 15.64
C MET A 475 -5.91 8.11 15.07
N ASN A 476 -5.65 7.10 15.90
CA ASN A 476 -6.02 5.72 15.67
C ASN A 476 -7.09 5.34 16.69
N ALA A 477 -8.31 5.06 16.26
CA ALA A 477 -9.37 4.64 17.17
C ALA A 477 -10.20 3.56 16.52
N TYR A 478 -10.51 2.55 17.32
CA TYR A 478 -11.06 1.29 16.83
C TYR A 478 -12.32 0.88 17.58
N THR A 479 -12.43 1.17 18.87
CA THR A 479 -13.49 0.66 19.75
C THR A 479 -13.79 1.63 20.90
N SER A 480 -14.74 1.25 21.76
CA SER A 480 -15.16 1.96 22.96
C SER A 480 -15.35 0.98 24.11
N SER A 481 -15.22 1.46 25.35
CA SER A 481 -15.40 0.68 26.57
C SER A 481 -16.30 1.41 27.55
N VAL A 482 -16.76 0.71 28.58
CA VAL A 482 -17.56 1.26 29.69
C VAL A 482 -16.68 1.37 30.93
N ALA A 483 -16.66 2.52 31.58
CA ALA A 483 -15.91 2.77 32.81
C ALA A 483 -16.84 2.76 34.03
N TYR A 484 -16.45 2.04 35.08
CA TYR A 484 -17.23 1.87 36.30
C TYR A 484 -16.63 2.69 37.44
N GLY A 485 -17.49 3.25 38.29
CA GLY A 485 -17.08 4.03 39.46
C GLY A 485 -16.50 3.20 40.63
N ASN A 486 -16.22 1.92 40.42
CA ASN A 486 -15.61 1.05 41.41
C ASN A 486 -14.09 1.16 41.32
N ALA A 487 -13.44 1.43 42.46
CA ALA A 487 -12.00 1.42 42.53
C ALA A 487 -11.46 -0.02 42.39
N THR A 488 -10.31 -0.14 41.72
CA THR A 488 -9.51 -1.37 41.67
C THR A 488 -8.19 -1.13 42.37
N ASP A 489 -7.45 -2.18 42.72
CA ASP A 489 -6.09 -2.05 43.28
C ASP A 489 -5.01 -1.95 42.17
N ASN A 490 -5.41 -1.71 40.92
CA ASN A 490 -4.51 -1.70 39.77
C ASN A 490 -4.10 -0.26 39.38
N PRO A 491 -2.87 0.18 39.69
CA PRO A 491 -2.39 1.51 39.34
C PRO A 491 -2.27 1.73 37.82
N SER A 492 -2.12 0.67 37.02
CA SER A 492 -2.00 0.76 35.56
C SER A 492 -3.30 1.18 34.87
N THR A 493 -4.43 1.10 35.55
CA THR A 493 -5.74 1.56 35.06
C THR A 493 -6.23 2.80 35.81
N GLY A 494 -5.33 3.50 36.51
CA GLY A 494 -5.69 4.62 37.37
C GLY A 494 -6.64 4.23 38.51
N TYR A 495 -6.56 2.98 38.96
CA TYR A 495 -7.46 2.38 39.96
C TYR A 495 -8.92 2.36 39.51
N THR A 496 -9.17 2.25 38.20
CA THR A 496 -10.52 2.15 37.64
C THR A 496 -10.77 0.76 37.05
N TYR A 497 -12.06 0.43 36.90
CA TYR A 497 -12.52 -0.79 36.23
C TYR A 497 -13.21 -0.45 34.91
N THR A 498 -12.87 -1.18 33.85
CA THR A 498 -13.48 -1.04 32.53
C THR A 498 -13.98 -2.39 32.01
N SER A 499 -14.99 -2.34 31.14
CA SER A 499 -15.60 -3.53 30.51
C SER A 499 -16.13 -3.21 29.12
N PHE A 500 -16.34 -4.25 28.31
CA PHE A 500 -17.09 -4.18 27.05
C PHE A 500 -18.59 -4.50 27.23
N TRP A 501 -19.07 -4.53 28.47
CA TRP A 501 -20.46 -4.78 28.82
C TRP A 501 -21.00 -3.62 29.63
N PHE A 502 -22.22 -3.21 29.35
CA PHE A 502 -22.97 -2.27 30.18
C PHE A 502 -23.52 -2.96 31.44
N PRO A 503 -23.89 -2.22 32.51
CA PRO A 503 -24.45 -2.80 33.73
C PRO A 503 -25.71 -3.66 33.55
N ASN A 504 -26.47 -3.43 32.47
CA ASN A 504 -27.65 -4.20 32.10
C ASN A 504 -27.32 -5.54 31.38
N GLY A 505 -26.03 -5.85 31.16
CA GLY A 505 -25.58 -7.06 30.47
C GLY A 505 -25.54 -6.96 28.94
N THR A 506 -25.82 -5.79 28.34
CA THR A 506 -25.66 -5.62 26.88
C THR A 506 -24.21 -5.31 26.53
N ALA A 507 -23.67 -5.93 25.49
CA ALA A 507 -22.35 -5.60 24.96
C ALA A 507 -22.31 -4.18 24.37
N VAL A 508 -21.13 -3.57 24.33
CA VAL A 508 -20.93 -2.22 23.75
C VAL A 508 -21.15 -2.16 22.24
N GLY A 509 -21.01 -3.30 21.54
CA GLY A 509 -20.97 -3.37 20.09
C GLY A 509 -20.95 -4.80 19.55
N GLY A 510 -20.69 -4.94 18.25
CA GLY A 510 -20.47 -6.24 17.61
C GLY A 510 -19.06 -6.76 17.87
N GLU A 511 -18.92 -8.05 18.18
CA GLU A 511 -17.63 -8.69 18.42
C GLU A 511 -16.77 -8.78 17.15
N SER A 512 -15.47 -8.59 17.31
CA SER A 512 -14.48 -8.86 16.27
C SER A 512 -13.76 -10.21 16.52
N ASN A 513 -12.79 -10.55 15.69
CA ASN A 513 -11.87 -11.67 15.93
C ASN A 513 -10.91 -11.40 17.11
N GLU A 514 -10.69 -10.12 17.43
CA GLU A 514 -9.85 -9.67 18.52
C GLU A 514 -10.71 -9.35 19.75
N SER A 515 -10.35 -9.90 20.91
CA SER A 515 -11.14 -9.76 22.14
C SER A 515 -11.27 -8.31 22.63
N TRP A 516 -10.30 -7.47 22.29
CA TRP A 516 -10.26 -6.05 22.64
C TRP A 516 -11.05 -5.15 21.68
N LEU A 517 -11.43 -5.64 20.49
CA LEU A 517 -12.05 -4.83 19.44
C LEU A 517 -13.53 -5.15 19.26
N TRP A 518 -14.36 -4.11 19.37
CA TRP A 518 -15.82 -4.18 19.24
C TRP A 518 -16.31 -3.03 18.33
N ASP A 519 -17.34 -3.30 17.52
CA ASP A 519 -17.93 -2.33 16.59
C ASP A 519 -18.77 -1.29 17.33
N THR A 520 -18.23 -0.08 17.53
CA THR A 520 -18.81 0.96 18.41
C THR A 520 -18.82 2.36 17.77
N PRO A 521 -19.48 2.55 16.61
CA PRO A 521 -19.46 3.81 15.88
C PRO A 521 -20.04 4.98 16.68
N TRP A 522 -20.90 4.70 17.66
CA TRP A 522 -21.46 5.69 18.58
C TRP A 522 -20.41 6.34 19.48
N GLY A 523 -19.42 5.57 19.95
CA GLY A 523 -18.34 6.09 20.80
C GLY A 523 -17.27 6.80 19.98
N PHE A 524 -17.06 6.38 18.74
CA PHE A 524 -16.17 7.09 17.79
C PHE A 524 -16.64 8.53 17.51
N GLU A 525 -17.95 8.76 17.32
CA GLU A 525 -18.49 10.13 17.19
C GLU A 525 -18.22 10.97 18.44
N LYS A 526 -18.50 10.43 19.63
CA LYS A 526 -18.28 11.12 20.91
C LYS A 526 -16.80 11.46 21.10
N LEU A 527 -15.92 10.53 20.78
CA LEU A 527 -14.48 10.71 20.87
C LEU A 527 -13.96 11.80 19.94
N LEU A 528 -14.39 11.83 18.68
CA LEU A 528 -13.99 12.88 17.73
C LEU A 528 -14.41 14.27 18.22
N VAL A 529 -15.64 14.40 18.72
CA VAL A 529 -16.13 15.67 19.30
C VAL A 529 -15.33 16.03 20.55
N TYR A 530 -15.09 15.07 21.46
CA TYR A 530 -14.30 15.27 22.67
C TYR A 530 -12.88 15.77 22.37
N LEU A 531 -12.18 15.11 21.43
CA LEU A 531 -10.81 15.49 21.07
C LEU A 531 -10.77 16.88 20.42
N TRP A 532 -11.75 17.18 19.56
CA TRP A 532 -11.87 18.50 18.95
C TRP A 532 -12.13 19.59 20.00
N ASP A 533 -13.09 19.39 20.90
CA ASP A 533 -13.50 20.38 21.90
C ASP A 533 -12.41 20.62 22.96
N ASN A 534 -11.56 19.64 23.25
CA ASN A 534 -10.53 19.76 24.29
C ASN A 534 -9.17 20.26 23.78
N TYR A 535 -8.85 20.02 22.52
CA TYR A 535 -7.52 20.32 21.98
C TYR A 535 -7.54 21.33 20.83
N HIS A 536 -8.61 21.39 20.03
CA HIS A 536 -8.74 22.31 18.89
C HIS A 536 -7.61 22.24 17.85
N TYR A 537 -7.03 21.05 17.65
CA TYR A 537 -6.10 20.77 16.55
C TYR A 537 -6.81 20.01 15.43
N PRO A 538 -6.44 20.22 14.15
CA PRO A 538 -6.96 19.40 13.05
C PRO A 538 -6.72 17.92 13.30
N ILE A 539 -7.76 17.11 13.15
CA ILE A 539 -7.73 15.67 13.37
C ILE A 539 -7.50 14.95 12.04
N TYR A 540 -6.52 14.05 12.04
CA TYR A 540 -6.24 13.14 10.96
C TYR A 540 -6.49 11.72 11.45
N ILE A 541 -7.57 11.08 11.01
CA ILE A 541 -7.83 9.66 11.33
C ILE A 541 -6.80 8.83 10.54
N THR A 542 -5.75 8.39 11.23
CA THR A 542 -4.56 7.77 10.64
C THR A 542 -4.65 6.25 10.56
N GLU A 543 -5.53 5.64 11.37
CA GLU A 543 -6.01 4.27 11.26
C GLU A 543 -7.44 4.14 11.80
N ASN A 544 -8.24 3.31 11.12
CA ASN A 544 -9.50 2.78 11.59
C ASN A 544 -9.81 1.50 10.81
N GLY A 545 -10.24 0.42 11.47
CA GLY A 545 -10.37 -0.87 10.82
C GLY A 545 -11.00 -1.95 11.68
N PHE A 546 -11.31 -3.10 11.07
CA PHE A 546 -12.01 -4.19 11.75
C PHE A 546 -11.50 -5.55 11.32
N SER A 547 -11.28 -6.44 12.29
CA SER A 547 -10.92 -7.84 12.07
C SER A 547 -12.17 -8.70 12.24
N ALA A 548 -12.82 -9.10 11.15
CA ALA A 548 -14.08 -9.85 11.23
C ALA A 548 -13.89 -11.23 11.87
N LYS A 549 -14.80 -11.59 12.78
CA LYS A 549 -14.77 -12.85 13.53
C LYS A 549 -14.79 -14.07 12.59
N ASP A 550 -13.95 -15.04 12.90
CA ASP A 550 -13.82 -16.31 12.16
C ASP A 550 -13.53 -16.15 10.65
N GLU A 551 -13.02 -14.99 10.20
CA GLU A 551 -12.81 -14.71 8.78
C GLU A 551 -11.87 -15.73 8.11
N ASN A 552 -10.83 -16.18 8.82
CA ASN A 552 -9.88 -17.17 8.31
C ASN A 552 -10.48 -18.56 8.07
N SER A 553 -11.59 -18.87 8.72
CA SER A 553 -12.26 -20.17 8.60
C SER A 553 -13.16 -20.24 7.36
N LYS A 554 -13.43 -19.10 6.72
CA LYS A 554 -14.33 -18.99 5.57
C LYS A 554 -13.61 -19.32 4.25
N PRO A 555 -14.28 -19.99 3.30
CA PRO A 555 -13.73 -20.14 1.95
C PRO A 555 -13.61 -18.78 1.25
N LEU A 556 -12.68 -18.65 0.31
CA LEU A 556 -12.31 -17.36 -0.31
C LEU A 556 -13.52 -16.58 -0.87
N ASN A 557 -14.50 -17.26 -1.47
CA ASN A 557 -15.70 -16.64 -2.04
C ASN A 557 -16.60 -15.98 -0.99
N GLU A 558 -16.60 -16.48 0.24
CA GLU A 558 -17.33 -15.91 1.37
C GLU A 558 -16.47 -14.87 2.11
N LEU A 559 -15.18 -15.15 2.29
CA LEU A 559 -14.22 -14.25 2.94
C LEU A 559 -14.19 -12.87 2.28
N VAL A 560 -14.24 -12.81 0.94
CA VAL A 560 -14.22 -11.53 0.21
C VAL A 560 -15.56 -10.79 0.27
N GLN A 561 -16.63 -11.40 0.76
CA GLN A 561 -17.93 -10.76 1.02
C GLN A 561 -17.99 -10.35 2.49
N ASP A 562 -17.07 -9.48 2.89
CA ASP A 562 -16.80 -9.08 4.27
C ASP A 562 -17.79 -8.04 4.80
N TYR A 563 -19.07 -8.40 4.87
CA TYR A 563 -20.16 -7.51 5.29
C TYR A 563 -19.95 -6.89 6.67
N ASP A 564 -19.38 -7.63 7.64
CA ASP A 564 -19.13 -7.10 8.98
C ASP A 564 -18.15 -5.91 8.93
N ARG A 565 -17.12 -6.01 8.09
CA ARG A 565 -16.14 -4.92 7.89
C ARG A 565 -16.75 -3.77 7.10
N VAL A 566 -17.63 -4.03 6.13
CA VAL A 566 -18.42 -2.99 5.44
C VAL A 566 -19.27 -2.21 6.44
N ASN A 567 -20.02 -2.91 7.29
CA ASN A 567 -20.91 -2.30 8.28
C ASN A 567 -20.13 -1.46 9.30
N TYR A 568 -18.99 -1.96 9.76
CA TYR A 568 -18.07 -1.21 10.62
C TYR A 568 -17.66 0.11 9.97
N HIS A 569 -17.11 0.06 8.74
CA HIS A 569 -16.67 1.27 8.07
C HIS A 569 -17.82 2.23 7.77
N ASP A 570 -19.01 1.73 7.39
CA ASP A 570 -20.18 2.57 7.19
C ASP A 570 -20.58 3.30 8.48
N GLY A 571 -20.63 2.59 9.61
CA GLY A 571 -20.92 3.19 10.92
C GLY A 571 -19.92 4.29 11.30
N TYR A 572 -18.62 4.00 11.18
CA TYR A 572 -17.55 4.93 11.58
C TYR A 572 -17.42 6.13 10.64
N LEU A 573 -17.62 5.95 9.33
CA LEU A 573 -17.62 7.05 8.37
C LEU A 573 -18.84 7.98 8.57
N ASN A 574 -20.01 7.41 8.87
CA ASN A 574 -21.19 8.22 9.21
C ASN A 574 -21.00 8.95 10.56
N ALA A 575 -20.35 8.33 11.55
CA ALA A 575 -19.97 8.98 12.80
C ALA A 575 -18.98 10.14 12.57
N MET A 576 -18.00 9.94 11.71
CA MET A 576 -17.07 11.00 11.28
C MET A 576 -17.82 12.18 10.63
N LEU A 577 -18.74 11.92 9.69
CA LEU A 577 -19.54 12.99 9.08
C LEU A 577 -20.36 13.76 10.11
N ARG A 578 -20.96 13.08 11.09
CA ARG A 578 -21.71 13.75 12.16
C ARG A 578 -20.82 14.61 13.05
N ALA A 579 -19.59 14.17 13.35
CA ALA A 579 -18.62 15.01 14.06
C ALA A 579 -18.21 16.25 13.24
N ILE A 580 -17.97 16.09 11.93
CA ILE A 580 -17.71 17.22 11.01
C ILE A 580 -18.88 18.21 10.99
N HIS A 581 -20.12 17.71 10.90
CA HIS A 581 -21.33 18.55 10.95
C HIS A 581 -21.48 19.31 12.27
N ARG A 582 -20.92 18.81 13.38
CA ARG A 582 -20.87 19.52 14.67
C ARG A 582 -19.72 20.52 14.77
N GLY A 583 -18.82 20.58 13.78
CA GLY A 583 -17.75 21.56 13.69
C GLY A 583 -16.34 21.02 13.91
N ALA A 584 -16.17 19.70 14.08
CA ALA A 584 -14.83 19.12 14.21
C ALA A 584 -14.04 19.21 12.89
N ASP A 585 -12.81 19.74 12.93
CA ASP A 585 -11.91 19.80 11.78
C ASP A 585 -11.22 18.44 11.56
N ILE A 586 -11.81 17.61 10.69
CA ILE A 586 -11.29 16.28 10.34
C ILE A 586 -10.85 16.29 8.88
N ARG A 587 -9.57 15.99 8.62
CA ARG A 587 -8.93 16.19 7.31
C ARG A 587 -8.50 14.92 6.59
N SER A 588 -8.54 13.77 7.25
CA SER A 588 -8.20 12.49 6.63
C SER A 588 -8.95 11.32 7.23
N TYR A 589 -9.01 10.24 6.46
CA TYR A 589 -9.42 8.91 6.91
C TYR A 589 -8.55 7.85 6.24
N PHE A 590 -7.86 7.05 7.04
CA PHE A 590 -7.02 5.94 6.57
C PHE A 590 -7.54 4.62 7.13
N ALA A 591 -7.99 3.74 6.24
CA ALA A 591 -8.42 2.40 6.63
C ALA A 591 -7.22 1.50 6.98
N TRP A 592 -7.22 0.93 8.18
CA TRP A 592 -6.30 -0.14 8.57
C TRP A 592 -6.94 -1.50 8.21
N ALA A 593 -6.45 -2.23 7.21
CA ALA A 593 -5.28 -1.94 6.37
C ALA A 593 -5.58 -2.19 4.89
N ILE A 594 -4.70 -1.71 4.00
CA ILE A 594 -4.84 -1.95 2.56
C ILE A 594 -4.82 -3.45 2.21
N THR A 595 -4.08 -4.25 2.96
CA THR A 595 -3.93 -5.70 2.78
C THR A 595 -3.86 -6.39 4.13
N ASP A 596 -4.29 -7.66 4.20
CA ASP A 596 -3.95 -8.51 5.33
C ASP A 596 -2.42 -8.54 5.51
N ASN A 597 -1.97 -8.47 6.76
CA ASN A 597 -0.57 -8.31 7.11
C ASN A 597 -0.24 -9.08 8.42
N LEU A 598 0.96 -8.87 8.95
CA LEU A 598 1.37 -9.42 10.23
C LEU A 598 0.83 -8.54 11.36
N GLU A 599 -0.13 -9.03 12.12
CA GLU A 599 -0.77 -8.33 13.23
C GLU A 599 -0.06 -8.66 14.55
N TRP A 600 1.20 -8.22 14.64
CA TRP A 600 2.01 -8.30 15.87
C TRP A 600 1.96 -9.69 16.56
N ALA A 601 1.54 -9.74 17.83
CA ALA A 601 1.44 -10.97 18.61
C ALA A 601 0.35 -11.93 18.09
N SER A 602 -0.70 -11.41 17.44
CA SER A 602 -1.74 -12.22 16.77
C SER A 602 -1.24 -12.87 15.47
N GLY A 603 -0.03 -12.52 15.01
CA GLY A 603 0.58 -13.08 13.81
C GLY A 603 -0.28 -12.86 12.56
N TYR A 604 -0.45 -13.89 11.75
CA TYR A 604 -1.26 -13.85 10.53
C TYR A 604 -2.72 -14.32 10.76
N SER A 605 -3.11 -14.55 12.02
CA SER A 605 -4.46 -15.02 12.35
C SER A 605 -5.49 -13.89 12.36
N SER A 606 -5.08 -12.63 12.52
CA SER A 606 -5.98 -11.49 12.42
C SER A 606 -5.91 -10.84 11.05
N ARG A 607 -7.09 -10.46 10.54
CA ARG A 607 -7.27 -10.01 9.16
C ARG A 607 -7.93 -8.63 9.15
N PHE A 608 -7.11 -7.59 9.17
CA PHE A 608 -7.58 -6.20 9.04
C PHE A 608 -7.69 -5.72 7.58
N GLY A 609 -7.17 -6.48 6.62
CA GLY A 609 -7.07 -6.03 5.25
C GLY A 609 -8.42 -5.80 4.58
N ILE A 610 -8.58 -4.68 3.86
CA ILE A 610 -9.64 -4.52 2.85
C ILE A 610 -9.30 -5.29 1.55
N THR A 611 -8.12 -5.92 1.50
CA THR A 611 -7.69 -6.85 0.45
C THR A 611 -7.18 -8.12 1.11
N HIS A 612 -7.79 -9.25 0.75
CA HIS A 612 -7.31 -10.56 1.16
C HIS A 612 -5.92 -10.84 0.60
N VAL A 613 -5.05 -11.42 1.42
CA VAL A 613 -3.75 -11.96 0.99
C VAL A 613 -3.69 -13.44 1.27
N ASP A 614 -3.56 -14.22 0.20
CA ASP A 614 -3.08 -15.60 0.30
C ASP A 614 -1.59 -15.54 0.61
N PHE A 615 -1.18 -15.96 1.82
CA PHE A 615 0.20 -15.82 2.26
C PHE A 615 1.16 -16.77 1.56
N ASP A 616 0.69 -17.92 1.09
CA ASP A 616 1.50 -18.91 0.37
C ASP A 616 1.77 -18.45 -1.05
N THR A 617 0.72 -18.01 -1.76
CA THR A 617 0.83 -17.62 -3.16
C THR A 617 1.08 -16.14 -3.38
N GLN A 618 0.94 -15.33 -2.32
CA GLN A 618 1.01 -13.87 -2.36
C GLN A 618 -0.05 -13.27 -3.30
N VAL A 619 -1.13 -13.99 -3.59
CA VAL A 619 -2.25 -13.49 -4.41
C VAL A 619 -3.09 -12.53 -3.58
N ARG A 620 -3.43 -11.38 -4.19
CA ARG A 620 -4.26 -10.34 -3.59
C ARG A 620 -5.65 -10.36 -4.21
N THR A 621 -6.67 -10.48 -3.38
CA THR A 621 -8.08 -10.48 -3.79
C THR A 621 -8.81 -9.35 -3.07
N PRO A 622 -9.34 -8.34 -3.78
CA PRO A 622 -10.13 -7.28 -3.17
C PRO A 622 -11.31 -7.84 -2.39
N LYS A 623 -11.53 -7.37 -1.17
CA LYS A 623 -12.76 -7.65 -0.41
C LYS A 623 -13.84 -6.61 -0.73
N LEU A 624 -15.10 -6.89 -0.42
CA LEU A 624 -16.24 -6.00 -0.66
C LEU A 624 -16.03 -4.62 -0.03
N THR A 625 -15.43 -4.57 1.17
CA THR A 625 -15.06 -3.32 1.85
C THR A 625 -14.25 -2.36 0.97
N SER A 626 -13.32 -2.88 0.14
CA SER A 626 -12.53 -2.03 -0.75
C SER A 626 -13.38 -1.30 -1.81
N GLN A 627 -14.45 -1.95 -2.28
CA GLN A 627 -15.40 -1.34 -3.21
C GLN A 627 -16.30 -0.36 -2.48
N PHE A 628 -16.80 -0.74 -1.30
CA PHE A 628 -17.61 0.13 -0.46
C PHE A 628 -16.90 1.47 -0.16
N LEU A 629 -15.69 1.43 0.39
CA LEU A 629 -14.91 2.64 0.71
C LEU A 629 -14.68 3.52 -0.53
N LYS A 630 -14.34 2.90 -1.66
CA LYS A 630 -14.16 3.62 -2.93
C LYS A 630 -15.41 4.38 -3.35
N GLU A 631 -16.56 3.71 -3.29
CA GLU A 631 -17.84 4.32 -3.68
C GLU A 631 -18.24 5.38 -2.68
N TRP A 632 -18.15 5.09 -1.38
CA TRP A 632 -18.48 6.02 -0.31
C TRP A 632 -17.70 7.33 -0.42
N PHE A 633 -16.36 7.28 -0.51
CA PHE A 633 -15.56 8.50 -0.65
C PHE A 633 -15.83 9.24 -1.95
N LYS A 634 -16.15 8.54 -3.04
CA LYS A 634 -16.51 9.18 -4.31
C LYS A 634 -17.84 9.96 -4.23
N TRP A 635 -18.79 9.52 -3.41
CA TRP A 635 -20.08 10.18 -3.24
C TRP A 635 -20.04 11.35 -2.25
N HIS A 636 -19.05 11.37 -1.35
CA HIS A 636 -18.91 12.37 -0.29
C HIS A 636 -17.67 13.28 -0.44
N SER A 637 -16.94 13.18 -1.56
CA SER A 637 -15.78 14.02 -1.90
C SER A 637 -16.13 15.34 -2.56
#